data_AF-A0AAV8WNS9-F1
#
_entry.id   AF-A0AAV8WNS9-F1
#
_cell.length_a   1.000
_cell.length_b   1.000
_cell.length_c   1.000
_cell.angle_alpha   90.00
_cell.angle_beta   90.00
_cell.angle_gamma   90.00
#
_symmetry.space_group_name_H-M   'P 1'
#
loop_
_entity.id
_entity.type
_entity.pdbx_description
1 polymer ?
#
loop_
_entity_poly.entity_id
_entity_poly.type
_entity_poly.pdbx_seq_one_letter_code
_entity_poly.pdbx_strand_id
1 'polypeptide(L)'
;MEEQLLKWYEELESEDENLLGGQETDEEDGLEVSDHNSASEEEPFEENEVTESIPDDVPLTHFVQNYMGRDGSTRWNKDRPRQNVRTPNHNKVSERYKLGVRPKAKHARTPLEALSLFLSNDFLEKIVDYTNICIEKN
;
A
#
# COMPACT_ATOMS: atom_id res chain seq x y z
N MET A 1 -27.53 -1.03 8.47
CA MET A 1 -26.28 -1.80 8.34
C MET A 1 -26.59 -3.22 7.90
N GLU A 2 -27.53 -3.90 8.57
CA GLU A 2 -28.02 -5.24 8.17
C GLU A 2 -28.69 -5.26 6.78
N GLU A 3 -29.43 -4.21 6.43
CA GLU A 3 -30.08 -4.09 5.11
C GLU A 3 -29.07 -3.95 3.94
N GLN A 4 -27.92 -3.33 4.19
CA GLN A 4 -26.86 -3.20 3.18
C GLN A 4 -26.14 -4.54 2.96
N LEU A 5 -25.96 -5.30 4.05
CA LEU A 5 -25.42 -6.65 4.00
C LEU A 5 -26.32 -7.57 3.18
N LEU A 6 -27.63 -7.55 3.42
CA LEU A 6 -28.59 -8.39 2.70
C LEU A 6 -28.61 -8.08 1.20
N LYS A 7 -28.55 -6.79 0.85
CA LYS A 7 -28.45 -6.33 -0.53
C LYS A 7 -27.19 -6.85 -1.24
N TRP A 8 -26.04 -6.80 -0.57
CA TRP A 8 -24.78 -7.28 -1.17
C TRP A 8 -24.76 -8.80 -1.36
N TYR A 9 -25.44 -9.57 -0.48
CA TYR A 9 -25.57 -11.02 -0.65
C TYR A 9 -26.41 -11.38 -1.89
N GLU A 10 -27.51 -10.67 -2.11
CA GLU A 10 -28.40 -10.91 -3.27
C GLU A 10 -27.74 -10.51 -4.61
N GLU A 11 -26.94 -9.43 -4.62
CA GLU A 11 -26.15 -9.03 -5.80
C GLU A 11 -25.11 -10.12 -6.18
N LEU A 12 -24.47 -10.77 -5.19
CA LEU A 12 -23.47 -11.82 -5.43
C LEU A 12 -24.06 -13.14 -5.93
N GLU A 13 -25.22 -13.57 -5.41
CA GLU A 13 -25.89 -14.79 -5.91
C GLU A 13 -26.32 -14.65 -7.38
N SER A 14 -26.64 -13.42 -7.82
CA SER A 14 -27.08 -13.17 -9.21
C SER A 14 -25.95 -13.22 -10.26
N GLU A 15 -24.69 -13.13 -9.83
CA GLU A 15 -23.51 -13.16 -10.72
C GLU A 15 -22.84 -14.54 -10.81
N ASP A 16 -23.15 -15.47 -9.90
CA ASP A 16 -22.42 -16.75 -9.75
C ASP A 16 -23.13 -17.99 -10.37
N GLU A 17 -24.35 -17.86 -10.89
CA GLU A 17 -25.02 -18.98 -11.59
C GLU A 17 -24.39 -19.37 -12.95
N ASN A 18 -23.33 -18.68 -13.40
CA ASN A 18 -22.67 -18.95 -14.69
C ASN A 18 -21.22 -19.48 -14.60
N LEU A 19 -20.70 -19.81 -13.41
CA LEU A 19 -19.29 -20.19 -13.24
C LEU A 19 -19.01 -21.68 -13.00
N LEU A 20 -19.94 -22.56 -13.39
CA LEU A 20 -19.70 -24.01 -13.48
C LEU A 20 -19.43 -24.43 -14.94
N GLY A 21 -18.22 -24.10 -15.41
CA GLY A 21 -17.67 -24.56 -16.68
C GLY A 21 -16.17 -24.78 -16.55
N GLY A 22 -15.78 -25.96 -16.05
CA GLY A 22 -14.37 -26.32 -15.90
C GLY A 22 -13.63 -26.34 -17.24
N GLN A 23 -12.48 -25.69 -17.28
CA GLN A 23 -11.43 -25.97 -18.25
C GLN A 23 -10.09 -25.82 -17.54
N GLU A 24 -9.39 -26.93 -17.37
CA GLU A 24 -7.97 -26.95 -16.98
C GLU A 24 -7.18 -26.32 -18.14
N THR A 25 -6.71 -25.10 -17.96
CA THR A 25 -5.65 -24.53 -18.79
C THR A 25 -4.39 -24.43 -17.94
N ASP A 26 -3.43 -25.31 -18.25
CA ASP A 26 -2.03 -25.16 -17.88
C ASP A 26 -1.52 -23.86 -18.52
N GLU A 27 -1.67 -22.75 -17.81
CA GLU A 27 -1.04 -21.49 -18.16
C GLU A 27 0.15 -21.29 -17.21
N GLU A 28 1.32 -21.53 -17.79
CA GLU A 28 2.66 -21.23 -17.29
C GLU A 28 2.64 -19.95 -16.44
N ASP A 29 2.87 -20.10 -15.13
CA ASP A 29 3.02 -19.02 -14.16
C ASP A 29 4.23 -18.18 -14.57
N GLY A 30 3.97 -17.16 -15.39
CA GLY A 30 4.93 -16.17 -15.83
C GLY A 30 5.39 -15.35 -14.63
N LEU A 31 6.39 -15.87 -13.92
CA LEU A 31 7.12 -15.13 -12.90
C LEU A 31 7.79 -13.90 -13.56
N GLU A 32 7.09 -12.77 -13.57
CA GLU A 32 7.69 -11.48 -13.88
C GLU A 32 8.66 -11.12 -12.73
N VAL A 33 9.93 -11.45 -12.94
CA VAL A 33 11.01 -11.00 -12.07
C VAL A 33 11.22 -9.51 -12.29
N SER A 34 10.84 -8.71 -11.31
CA SER A 34 11.02 -7.26 -11.34
C SER A 34 12.48 -6.89 -11.05
N ASP A 35 13.20 -6.42 -12.08
CA ASP A 35 14.60 -5.96 -12.01
C ASP A 35 14.75 -4.54 -11.42
N HIS A 36 13.98 -4.18 -10.41
CA HIS A 36 14.14 -2.88 -9.76
C HIS A 36 15.38 -2.85 -8.84
N ASN A 37 16.57 -2.71 -9.44
CA ASN A 37 17.75 -2.19 -8.76
C ASN A 37 17.57 -0.68 -8.52
N SER A 38 16.81 -0.34 -7.47
CA SER A 38 16.73 1.04 -6.97
C SER A 38 17.94 1.33 -6.07
N ALA A 39 19.12 1.33 -6.68
CA ALA A 39 20.34 1.85 -6.09
C ALA A 39 20.81 3.01 -6.98
N SER A 40 20.13 4.16 -6.85
CA SER A 40 20.62 5.41 -7.42
C SER A 40 21.55 6.03 -6.39
N GLU A 41 22.87 5.88 -6.58
CA GLU A 41 23.85 6.74 -5.91
C GLU A 41 23.67 8.16 -6.48
N GLU A 42 23.16 9.08 -5.66
CA GLU A 42 23.06 10.49 -6.04
C GLU A 42 24.38 11.21 -5.68
N GLU A 43 25.05 11.77 -6.70
CA GLU A 43 26.20 12.66 -6.55
C GLU A 43 25.81 13.97 -5.82
N PRO A 44 26.67 14.52 -4.94
CA PRO A 44 26.38 15.76 -4.26
C PRO A 44 26.49 16.95 -5.22
N PHE A 45 25.36 17.57 -5.56
CA PHE A 45 25.34 18.83 -6.28
C PHE A 45 25.77 19.97 -5.33
N GLU A 46 26.91 20.62 -5.63
CA GLU A 46 27.40 21.77 -4.89
C GLU A 46 26.46 22.98 -5.10
N GLU A 47 26.03 23.56 -3.97
CA GLU A 47 25.17 24.74 -3.89
C GLU A 47 26.01 25.99 -4.17
N ASN A 48 26.05 26.44 -5.43
CA ASN A 48 26.63 27.73 -5.78
C ASN A 48 25.53 28.80 -5.71
N GLU A 49 25.49 29.57 -4.63
CA GLU A 49 24.76 30.85 -4.56
C GLU A 49 25.44 31.87 -5.48
N VAL A 50 25.07 31.87 -6.77
CA VAL A 50 25.54 32.87 -7.74
C VAL A 50 24.70 34.14 -7.57
N THR A 51 25.13 35.03 -6.69
CA THR A 51 24.79 36.46 -6.76
C THR A 51 25.80 37.15 -7.67
N GLU A 52 25.73 36.93 -8.98
CA GLU A 52 26.46 37.72 -9.96
C GLU A 52 25.48 38.33 -10.99
N SER A 53 25.75 39.59 -11.33
CA SER A 53 24.98 40.46 -12.19
C SER A 53 24.51 39.75 -13.47
N ILE A 54 23.19 39.71 -13.67
CA ILE A 54 22.53 39.02 -14.78
C ILE A 54 22.98 39.61 -16.12
N PRO A 55 23.60 38.83 -17.03
CA PRO A 55 23.77 39.23 -18.42
C PRO A 55 22.41 39.20 -19.14
N ASP A 56 22.10 40.24 -19.92
CA ASP A 56 20.82 40.40 -20.66
C ASP A 56 20.52 39.28 -21.67
N ASP A 57 21.49 38.41 -21.98
CA ASP A 57 21.38 37.34 -22.98
C ASP A 57 20.98 35.96 -22.40
N VAL A 58 20.68 35.85 -21.11
CA VAL A 58 20.26 34.57 -20.51
C VAL A 58 18.74 34.40 -20.58
N PRO A 59 18.22 33.28 -21.14
CA PRO A 59 16.80 33.01 -21.17
C PRO A 59 16.16 33.09 -19.77
N LEU A 60 15.02 33.78 -19.65
CA LEU A 60 14.31 33.98 -18.39
C LEU A 60 14.00 32.65 -17.66
N THR A 61 13.94 31.55 -18.40
CA THR A 61 13.76 30.17 -17.91
C THR A 61 14.84 29.74 -16.92
N HIS A 62 16.03 30.33 -16.95
CA HIS A 62 17.08 30.05 -15.96
C HIS A 62 16.78 30.63 -14.58
N PHE A 63 15.95 31.67 -14.48
CA PHE A 63 15.55 32.32 -13.23
C PHE A 63 14.21 31.82 -12.67
N VAL A 64 13.51 30.95 -13.41
CA VAL A 64 12.24 30.41 -12.97
C VAL A 64 12.49 29.39 -11.86
N GLN A 65 12.23 29.81 -10.62
CA GLN A 65 12.34 28.95 -9.44
C GLN A 65 11.20 27.93 -9.35
N ASN A 66 10.05 28.21 -9.97
CA ASN A 66 8.84 27.37 -9.86
C ASN A 66 8.10 27.24 -11.20
N TYR A 67 7.61 26.03 -11.52
CA TYR A 67 6.71 25.78 -12.64
C TYR A 67 5.25 25.94 -12.21
N MET A 68 4.42 26.50 -13.10
CA MET A 68 2.98 26.65 -12.87
C MET A 68 2.22 25.47 -13.50
N GLY A 69 1.31 24.89 -12.72
CA GLY A 69 0.34 23.92 -13.22
C GLY A 69 -0.63 24.55 -14.22
N ARG A 70 -1.25 23.70 -15.05
CA ARG A 70 -2.25 24.13 -16.04
C ARG A 70 -3.48 24.79 -15.41
N ASP A 71 -3.78 24.46 -14.17
CA ASP A 71 -4.82 25.06 -13.34
C ASP A 71 -4.51 26.50 -12.91
N GLY A 72 -3.31 27.01 -13.20
CA GLY A 72 -2.87 28.36 -12.87
C GLY A 72 -2.66 28.60 -11.37
N SER A 73 -2.80 27.56 -10.53
CA SER A 73 -2.73 27.70 -9.07
C SER A 73 -1.69 26.77 -8.44
N THR A 74 -1.51 25.57 -8.99
CA THR A 74 -0.50 24.64 -8.48
C THR A 74 0.90 25.11 -8.86
N ARG A 75 1.81 25.18 -7.90
CA ARG A 75 3.21 25.57 -8.09
C ARG A 75 4.13 24.40 -7.78
N TRP A 76 5.05 24.11 -8.67
CA TRP A 76 6.07 23.08 -8.53
C TRP A 76 7.43 23.75 -8.39
N ASN A 77 8.06 23.63 -7.22
CA ASN A 77 9.40 24.18 -7.04
C ASN A 77 10.40 23.36 -7.85
N LYS A 78 11.31 24.05 -8.54
CA LYS A 78 12.40 23.42 -9.29
C LYS A 78 13.41 22.78 -8.35
N ASP A 79 13.71 23.46 -7.26
CA ASP A 79 14.68 23.00 -6.27
C ASP A 79 14.01 22.16 -5.18
N ARG A 80 14.76 21.19 -4.66
CA ARG A 80 14.31 20.39 -3.52
C ARG A 80 14.03 21.28 -2.31
N PRO A 81 12.94 21.05 -1.55
CA PRO A 81 12.72 21.76 -0.30
C PRO A 81 13.90 21.57 0.67
N ARG A 82 14.14 22.58 1.52
CA ARG A 82 15.18 22.51 2.56
C ARG A 82 14.94 21.30 3.45
N GLN A 83 15.94 20.42 3.56
CA GLN A 83 15.82 19.17 4.34
C GLN A 83 16.00 19.38 5.84
N ASN A 84 16.75 20.40 6.26
CA ASN A 84 16.95 20.73 7.67
C ASN A 84 15.76 21.55 8.24
N VAL A 85 14.55 21.02 8.09
CA VAL A 85 13.33 21.60 8.66
C VAL A 85 12.64 20.56 9.51
N ARG A 86 12.08 21.00 10.65
CA ARG A 86 11.32 20.11 11.52
C ARG A 86 10.04 19.68 10.81
N THR A 87 9.85 18.37 10.62
CA THR A 87 8.58 17.82 10.13
C THR A 87 7.46 18.10 11.14
N PRO A 88 6.34 18.72 10.73
CA PRO A 88 5.18 18.91 11.58
C PRO A 88 4.65 17.58 12.13
N ASN A 89 4.11 17.59 13.35
CA ASN A 89 3.65 16.35 14.01
C ASN A 89 2.54 15.63 13.22
N HIS A 90 1.69 16.35 12.49
CA HIS A 90 0.62 15.75 11.68
C HIS A 90 1.15 15.03 10.42
N ASN A 91 2.35 15.37 9.95
CA ASN A 91 3.02 14.72 8.82
C ASN A 91 3.89 13.54 9.25
N LYS A 92 4.07 13.33 10.56
CA LYS A 92 4.80 12.17 11.06
C LYS A 92 3.90 10.96 10.97
N VAL A 93 4.26 10.02 10.10
CA VAL A 93 3.66 8.69 10.09
C VAL A 93 3.95 8.05 11.44
N SER A 94 2.91 7.92 12.28
CA SER A 94 3.07 7.31 13.60
C SER A 94 3.45 5.84 13.49
N GLU A 95 4.17 5.30 14.47
CA GLU A 95 4.52 3.87 14.59
C GLU A 95 3.33 2.93 14.36
N ARG A 96 2.10 3.40 14.65
CA ARG A 96 0.85 2.67 14.44
C ARG A 96 0.53 2.38 12.96
N TYR A 97 1.02 3.21 12.05
CA TYR A 97 0.78 3.11 10.61
C TYR A 97 1.97 2.51 9.85
N LYS A 98 2.97 1.97 10.55
CA LYS A 98 4.04 1.22 9.88
C LYS A 98 3.44 0.00 9.20
N LEU A 99 3.69 -0.10 7.91
CA LEU A 99 3.38 -1.28 7.10
C LEU A 99 4.18 -2.46 7.65
N GLY A 100 3.50 -3.49 8.14
CA GLY A 100 4.18 -4.68 8.66
C GLY A 100 3.37 -5.48 9.69
N VAL A 101 3.97 -6.58 10.11
CA VAL A 101 3.40 -7.51 11.08
C VAL A 101 3.36 -6.86 12.46
N ARG A 102 2.18 -6.88 13.11
CA ARG A 102 2.02 -6.38 14.47
C ARG A 102 2.93 -7.14 15.46
N PRO A 103 3.36 -6.52 16.57
CA PRO A 103 4.23 -7.18 17.55
C PRO A 103 3.72 -8.54 18.04
N LYS A 104 2.40 -8.69 18.20
CA LYS A 104 1.75 -9.96 18.59
C LYS A 104 2.03 -11.12 17.62
N ALA A 105 2.17 -10.82 16.34
CA ALA A 105 2.38 -11.79 15.27
C ALA A 105 3.86 -11.91 14.84
N LYS A 106 4.76 -11.11 15.43
CA LYS A 106 6.18 -11.02 15.07
C LYS A 106 6.93 -12.36 15.22
N HIS A 107 6.45 -13.25 16.08
CA HIS A 107 7.11 -14.49 16.42
C HIS A 107 6.57 -15.71 15.66
N ALA A 108 5.51 -15.57 14.86
CA ALA A 108 5.03 -16.64 14.00
C ALA A 108 6.01 -16.83 12.84
N ARG A 109 6.81 -17.89 12.90
CA ARG A 109 7.84 -18.22 11.90
C ARG A 109 7.39 -19.30 10.95
N THR A 110 6.38 -20.08 11.34
CA THR A 110 5.81 -21.13 10.49
C THR A 110 4.42 -20.73 9.98
N PRO A 111 3.99 -21.25 8.81
CA PRO A 111 2.64 -21.00 8.31
C PRO A 111 1.55 -21.44 9.31
N LEU A 112 1.79 -22.51 10.06
CA LEU A 112 0.86 -23.03 11.05
C LEU A 112 0.73 -22.09 12.26
N GLU A 113 1.86 -21.55 12.75
CA GLU A 113 1.84 -20.51 13.78
C GLU A 113 1.11 -19.26 13.29
N ALA A 114 1.31 -18.84 12.04
CA ALA A 114 0.60 -17.70 11.47
C ALA A 114 -0.91 -17.96 11.39
N LEU A 115 -1.32 -19.16 10.97
CA LEU A 115 -2.72 -19.57 10.90
C LEU A 115 -3.37 -19.59 12.30
N SER A 116 -2.65 -20.04 13.32
CA SER A 116 -3.15 -20.08 14.70
C SER A 116 -3.45 -18.69 15.29
N LEU A 117 -2.87 -17.62 14.72
CA LEU A 117 -3.20 -16.24 15.11
C LEU A 117 -4.61 -15.83 14.68
N PHE A 118 -5.16 -16.47 13.64
CA PHE A 118 -6.52 -16.26 13.14
C PHE A 118 -7.50 -17.28 13.73
N LEU A 119 -7.08 -18.54 13.84
CA LEU A 119 -7.87 -19.64 14.38
C LEU A 119 -7.45 -19.94 15.82
N SER A 120 -8.03 -19.22 16.78
CA SER A 120 -7.76 -19.46 18.20
C SER A 120 -8.37 -20.78 18.68
N ASN A 121 -7.83 -21.32 19.77
CA ASN A 121 -8.39 -22.54 20.38
C ASN A 121 -9.87 -22.36 20.76
N ASP A 122 -10.25 -21.23 21.34
CA ASP A 122 -11.65 -20.91 21.65
C ASP A 122 -12.57 -20.97 20.42
N PHE A 123 -12.04 -20.64 19.24
CA PHE A 123 -12.78 -20.73 17.99
C PHE A 123 -12.94 -22.18 17.55
N LEU A 124 -11.88 -22.98 17.66
CA LEU A 124 -11.90 -24.42 17.38
C LEU A 124 -12.82 -25.18 18.33
N GLU A 125 -12.81 -24.85 19.62
CA GLU A 125 -13.70 -25.43 20.64
C GLU A 125 -15.16 -25.22 20.27
N LYS A 126 -15.54 -24.00 19.88
CA LYS A 126 -16.91 -23.72 19.41
C LYS A 126 -17.29 -24.56 18.20
N ILE A 127 -16.39 -24.72 17.23
CA ILE A 127 -16.65 -25.58 16.07
C ILE A 127 -16.94 -27.00 16.54
N VAL A 128 -16.11 -27.55 17.42
CA VAL A 128 -16.28 -28.91 17.96
C VAL A 128 -17.60 -29.05 18.71
N ASP A 129 -17.92 -28.12 19.61
CA ASP A 129 -19.14 -28.16 20.40
C ASP A 129 -20.40 -28.16 19.52
N TYR A 130 -20.47 -27.25 18.54
CA TYR A 130 -21.64 -27.16 17.66
C TYR A 130 -21.74 -28.31 16.66
N THR A 131 -20.60 -28.79 16.14
CA THR A 131 -20.61 -29.93 15.21
C THR A 131 -21.01 -31.22 15.92
N ASN A 132 -20.56 -31.44 17.16
CA ASN A 132 -20.95 -32.60 17.96
C ASN A 132 -22.46 -32.61 18.29
N ILE A 133 -23.07 -31.45 18.57
CA ILE A 133 -24.53 -31.36 18.74
C ILE A 133 -25.28 -31.87 17.49
N CYS A 134 -24.76 -31.61 16.29
CA CYS A 134 -25.36 -32.09 15.05
C CYS A 134 -25.14 -33.60 14.84
N ILE A 135 -23.97 -34.12 15.25
CA ILE A 135 -23.66 -35.55 15.16
C ILE A 135 -24.54 -36.36 16.12
N GLU A 136 -24.70 -35.91 17.37
CA GLU A 136 -25.51 -36.61 18.39
C GLU A 136 -27.01 -36.62 18.09
N LYS A 137 -27.49 -35.74 17.20
CA LYS A 137 -28.90 -35.68 16.78
C LYS A 137 -29.25 -36.64 15.64
N ASN A 138 -28.27 -37.27 14.99
CA ASN A 138 -28.46 -38.32 13.99
C ASN A 138 -28.34 -39.72 14.60
#